data_AF-A0A6L8Q348-F1
#
_entry.id   AF-A0A6L8Q348-F1
#
_cell.length_a   1.000
_cell.length_b   1.000
_cell.length_c   1.000
_cell.angle_alpha   90.00
_cell.angle_beta   90.00
_cell.angle_gamma   90.00
#
_symmetry.space_group_name_H-M   'P 1'
#
loop_
_entity.id
_entity.type
_entity.pdbx_description
1 polymer ?
#
loop_
_entity_poly.entity_id
_entity_poly.type
_entity_poly.pdbx_seq_one_letter_code
_entity_poly.pdbx_strand_id
1 'polypeptide(L)'
;MAREPKSTVQIGDVRYYDGAELSRPLETPPRVRAIMLAAMVVAAVIGCLFLGRYFDQIMNEPIRQQQTLQENLAREVSYDFPLLSSLMPLSDEEIMTALTDAGYTLYERTPVGTDPDGGFEVIKLPADVSLEEAGLMYVQGIDKLSAGDAVKLLKGAWTLTVSRKAGDDMRLRYADFASGTIEKAVQGAMQVEGLENAEVTDSGVDDSGNTYQAGVVSTDNGTYNWRVSVIELDEVYDISGLPNTAFYVGIRFTAQA
;
A
#
# COMPACT_ATOMS: atom_id res chain seq x y z
N MET A 1 56.96 6.90 -37.72
CA MET A 1 57.23 7.87 -36.63
C MET A 1 58.72 8.17 -36.61
N ALA A 2 59.13 9.36 -37.04
CA ALA A 2 60.52 9.79 -36.97
C ALA A 2 60.87 10.12 -35.51
N ARG A 3 61.97 9.54 -34.99
CA ARG A 3 62.48 9.88 -33.66
C ARG A 3 63.10 11.29 -33.72
N GLU A 4 62.67 12.19 -32.84
CA GLU A 4 63.30 13.50 -32.70
C GLU A 4 64.81 13.37 -32.46
N PRO A 5 65.64 14.22 -33.08
CA PRO A 5 67.09 14.17 -32.89
C PRO A 5 67.44 14.53 -31.44
N LYS A 6 68.19 13.66 -30.76
CA LYS A 6 68.60 13.85 -29.36
C LYS A 6 69.52 15.06 -29.24
N SER A 7 69.18 16.00 -28.36
CA SER A 7 70.01 17.17 -28.06
C SER A 7 71.38 16.75 -27.50
N THR A 8 72.44 17.43 -27.93
CA THR A 8 73.83 17.18 -27.48
C THR A 8 74.51 18.51 -27.19
N VAL A 9 75.35 18.54 -26.15
CA VAL A 9 76.14 19.70 -25.76
C VAL A 9 77.62 19.36 -25.96
N GLN A 10 78.38 20.26 -26.58
CA GLN A 10 79.81 20.08 -26.81
C GLN A 10 80.62 20.82 -25.74
N ILE A 11 81.48 20.10 -25.03
CA ILE A 11 82.39 20.65 -24.04
C ILE A 11 83.81 20.26 -24.47
N GLY A 12 84.55 21.23 -25.00
CA GLY A 12 85.82 20.97 -25.68
C GLY A 12 85.63 20.15 -26.97
N ASP A 13 86.50 19.15 -27.21
CA ASP A 13 86.45 18.29 -28.40
C ASP A 13 85.52 17.07 -28.27
N VAL A 14 84.79 16.96 -27.16
CA VAL A 14 83.91 15.81 -26.86
C VAL A 14 82.45 16.26 -26.79
N ARG A 15 81.56 15.52 -27.46
CA ARG A 15 80.11 15.74 -27.42
C ARG A 15 79.46 14.85 -26.37
N TYR A 16 78.68 15.47 -25.50
CA TYR A 16 77.86 14.81 -24.48
C TYR A 16 76.38 14.87 -24.88
N TYR A 17 75.59 13.88 -24.49
CA TYR A 17 74.14 13.99 -24.58
C TYR A 17 73.64 15.05 -23.58
N ASP A 18 72.72 15.89 -24.03
CA ASP A 18 72.19 17.00 -23.24
C ASP A 18 71.38 16.47 -22.05
N GLY A 19 71.96 16.59 -20.86
CA GLY A 19 71.35 16.16 -19.60
C GLY A 19 70.31 17.14 -19.05
N ALA A 20 70.03 18.26 -19.73
CA ALA A 20 69.04 19.25 -19.28
C ALA A 20 67.66 18.63 -19.05
N GLU A 21 67.28 17.59 -19.80
CA GLU A 21 66.02 16.88 -19.62
C GLU A 21 65.94 16.10 -18.29
N LEU A 22 67.08 15.67 -17.73
CA LEU A 22 67.17 15.00 -16.42
C LEU A 22 67.07 15.99 -15.25
N SER A 23 67.24 17.29 -15.50
CA SER A 23 67.17 18.36 -14.51
C SER A 23 65.80 19.02 -14.41
N ARG A 24 64.78 18.49 -15.11
CA ARG A 24 63.40 18.97 -14.97
C ARG A 24 62.98 18.85 -13.49
N PRO A 25 62.49 19.92 -12.85
CA PRO A 25 62.09 19.87 -11.45
C PRO A 25 61.07 18.75 -11.23
N LEU A 26 61.33 17.85 -10.28
CA LEU A 26 60.37 16.83 -9.84
C LEU A 26 59.19 17.44 -9.06
N GLU A 27 59.27 18.73 -8.74
CA GLU A 27 58.21 19.48 -8.10
C GLU A 27 57.10 19.81 -9.09
N THR A 28 55.89 19.33 -8.78
CA THR A 28 54.70 19.63 -9.56
C THR A 28 54.49 21.15 -9.68
N PRO A 29 54.29 21.68 -10.90
CA PRO A 29 54.08 23.11 -11.10
C PRO A 29 52.91 23.63 -10.26
N PRO A 30 52.99 24.85 -9.69
CA PRO A 30 51.96 25.38 -8.78
C PRO A 30 50.54 25.35 -9.35
N ARG A 31 50.39 25.60 -10.66
CA ARG A 31 49.09 25.53 -11.36
C ARG A 31 48.50 24.11 -11.38
N VAL A 32 49.35 23.10 -11.59
CA VAL A 32 48.93 21.69 -11.61
C VAL A 32 48.53 21.24 -10.20
N ARG A 33 49.27 21.66 -9.17
CA ARG A 33 48.88 21.42 -7.77
C ARG A 33 47.53 22.03 -7.45
N ALA A 34 47.28 23.27 -7.86
CA ALA A 34 45.99 23.94 -7.65
C ALA A 34 44.83 23.18 -8.32
N ILE A 35 45.01 22.70 -9.56
CA ILE A 35 43.99 21.92 -10.28
C ILE A 35 43.73 20.57 -9.59
N MET A 36 44.77 19.85 -9.16
CA MET A 36 44.61 18.59 -8.43
C MET A 36 43.87 18.78 -7.10
N LEU A 37 44.16 19.86 -6.38
CA LEU A 37 43.50 20.19 -5.12
C LEU A 37 42.02 20.55 -5.36
N ALA A 38 41.73 21.33 -6.41
CA ALA A 38 40.35 21.62 -6.81
C ALA A 38 39.58 20.35 -7.22
N ALA A 39 40.19 19.45 -7.98
CA ALA A 39 39.57 18.17 -8.36
C ALA A 39 39.30 17.27 -7.13
N MET A 40 40.22 17.22 -6.16
CA MET A 40 40.03 16.50 -4.90
C MET A 40 38.86 17.05 -4.08
N VAL A 41 38.74 18.39 -4.00
CA VAL A 41 37.62 19.03 -3.32
C VAL A 41 36.29 18.71 -4.01
N VAL A 42 36.23 18.78 -5.34
CA VAL A 42 35.02 18.44 -6.11
C VAL A 42 34.64 16.97 -5.90
N ALA A 43 35.61 16.06 -5.94
CA ALA A 43 35.37 14.64 -5.67
C ALA A 43 34.86 14.40 -4.24
N ALA A 44 35.42 15.08 -3.24
CA ALA A 44 34.96 15.00 -1.86
C ALA A 44 33.53 15.53 -1.71
N VAL A 45 33.18 16.63 -2.36
CA VAL A 45 31.81 17.19 -2.35
C VAL A 45 30.82 16.21 -2.98
N ILE A 46 31.13 15.65 -4.15
CA ILE A 46 30.29 14.65 -4.80
C ILE A 46 30.14 13.40 -3.92
N GLY A 47 31.23 12.93 -3.31
CA GLY A 47 31.22 11.81 -2.38
C GLY A 47 30.32 12.07 -1.17
N CYS A 48 30.41 13.24 -0.54
CA CYS A 48 29.56 13.63 0.58
C CYS A 48 28.08 13.73 0.19
N LEU A 49 27.76 14.27 -0.99
CA LEU A 49 26.38 14.33 -1.49
C LEU A 49 25.80 12.93 -1.75
N PHE A 50 26.59 12.04 -2.34
CA PHE A 50 26.17 10.67 -2.62
C PHE A 50 25.98 9.87 -1.33
N LEU A 51 26.92 9.95 -0.39
CA LEU A 51 26.82 9.36 0.94
C LEU A 51 25.61 9.90 1.70
N GLY A 52 25.37 11.22 1.67
CA GLY A 52 24.22 11.83 2.32
C GLY A 52 22.89 11.28 1.79
N ARG A 53 22.74 11.14 0.47
CA ARG A 53 21.55 10.52 -0.13
C ARG A 53 21.43 9.03 0.21
N TYR A 54 22.54 8.30 0.18
CA TYR A 54 22.59 6.88 0.53
C TYR A 54 22.14 6.64 1.98
N PHE A 55 22.67 7.41 2.94
CA PHE A 55 22.28 7.31 4.35
C PHE A 55 20.81 7.68 4.55
N ASP A 56 20.31 8.73 3.89
CA ASP A 56 18.92 9.15 4.06
C ASP A 56 17.92 8.14 3.46
N GLN A 57 18.24 7.53 2.32
CA GLN A 57 17.39 6.50 1.71
C GLN A 57 17.46 5.16 2.47
N ILE A 58 18.64 4.73 2.91
CA ILE A 58 18.77 3.38 3.47
C ILE A 58 18.53 3.34 4.96
N MET A 59 18.95 4.38 5.70
CA MET A 59 18.78 4.37 7.16
C MET A 59 17.51 5.09 7.60
N ASN A 60 17.17 6.23 7.00
CA ASN A 60 16.06 7.05 7.50
C ASN A 60 14.72 6.73 6.85
N GLU A 61 14.71 6.30 5.58
CA GLU A 61 13.46 5.98 4.88
C GLU A 61 12.67 4.85 5.56
N PRO A 62 13.27 3.71 5.97
CA PRO A 62 12.53 2.68 6.70
C PRO A 62 11.95 3.19 8.03
N ILE A 63 12.69 4.08 8.73
CA ILE A 63 12.23 4.68 9.99
C ILE A 63 11.00 5.57 9.74
N ARG A 64 11.04 6.41 8.70
CA ARG A 64 9.90 7.25 8.32
C ARG A 64 8.69 6.41 7.92
N GLN A 65 8.90 5.37 7.11
CA GLN A 65 7.83 4.45 6.69
C GLN A 65 7.18 3.75 7.90
N GLN A 66 7.98 3.29 8.86
CA GLN A 66 7.47 2.68 10.08
C GLN A 66 6.71 3.68 10.97
N GLN A 67 7.18 4.94 11.05
CA GLN A 67 6.49 6.00 11.78
C GLN A 67 5.13 6.31 11.13
N THR A 68 5.08 6.52 9.82
CA THR A 68 3.83 6.74 9.09
C THR A 68 2.86 5.57 9.24
N LEU A 69 3.37 4.33 9.18
CA LEU A 69 2.58 3.13 9.47
C LEU A 69 1.97 3.18 10.87
N GLN A 70 2.77 3.47 11.90
CA GLN A 70 2.29 3.56 13.28
C GLN A 70 1.28 4.68 13.47
N GLU A 71 1.50 5.85 12.87
CA GLU A 71 0.54 6.97 12.88
C GLU A 71 -0.79 6.56 12.26
N ASN A 72 -0.77 5.90 11.10
CA ASN A 72 -1.98 5.43 10.42
C ASN A 72 -2.67 4.29 11.19
N LEU A 73 -1.92 3.39 11.82
CA LEU A 73 -2.45 2.34 12.71
C LEU A 73 -3.01 2.91 14.02
N ALA A 74 -2.52 4.04 14.51
CA ALA A 74 -3.03 4.71 15.71
C ALA A 74 -4.23 5.63 15.41
N ARG A 75 -4.42 6.04 14.14
CA ARG A 75 -5.49 6.94 13.70
C ARG A 75 -6.88 6.42 14.11
N GLU A 76 -7.67 7.21 14.81
CA GLU A 76 -9.06 6.84 15.09
C GLU A 76 -9.88 6.99 13.81
N VAL A 77 -10.49 5.89 13.35
CA VAL A 77 -11.38 5.89 12.19
C VAL A 77 -12.64 5.15 12.54
N SER A 78 -13.77 5.66 12.07
CA SER A 78 -15.02 4.90 12.08
C SER A 78 -15.20 4.18 10.76
N TYR A 79 -15.62 2.92 10.84
CA TYR A 79 -16.07 2.19 9.66
C TYR A 79 -17.47 2.62 9.24
N ASP A 80 -18.35 2.92 10.21
CA ASP A 80 -19.76 3.26 10.00
C ASP A 80 -20.43 2.24 9.06
N PHE A 81 -20.39 0.96 9.44
CA PHE A 81 -20.91 -0.11 8.59
C PHE A 81 -22.44 0.01 8.42
N PRO A 82 -22.96 -0.09 7.19
CA PRO A 82 -24.39 -0.27 6.99
C PRO A 82 -24.80 -1.70 7.40
N LEU A 83 -26.00 -1.86 7.98
CA LEU A 83 -26.55 -3.18 8.27
C LEU A 83 -27.01 -3.84 6.97
N LEU A 84 -26.37 -4.94 6.57
CA LEU A 84 -26.69 -5.61 5.30
C LEU A 84 -28.14 -6.10 5.27
N SER A 85 -28.64 -6.62 6.39
CA SER A 85 -30.05 -7.04 6.51
C SER A 85 -31.07 -5.92 6.28
N SER A 86 -30.67 -4.65 6.45
CA SER A 86 -31.51 -3.49 6.15
C SER A 86 -31.46 -3.07 4.68
N LEU A 87 -30.36 -3.40 4.00
CA LEU A 87 -30.16 -3.11 2.58
C LEU A 87 -30.72 -4.20 1.67
N MET A 88 -30.74 -5.46 2.11
CA MET A 88 -31.23 -6.61 1.34
C MET A 88 -32.55 -6.38 0.57
N PRO A 89 -33.61 -5.78 1.15
CA PRO A 89 -34.88 -5.59 0.44
C PRO A 89 -34.88 -4.42 -0.56
N LEU A 90 -33.84 -3.58 -0.58
CA LEU A 90 -33.79 -2.35 -1.37
C LEU A 90 -33.29 -2.59 -2.81
N SER A 91 -33.69 -1.72 -3.74
CA SER A 91 -33.10 -1.65 -5.09
C SER A 91 -31.68 -1.09 -5.06
N ASP A 92 -30.94 -1.25 -6.16
CA ASP A 92 -29.57 -0.76 -6.26
C ASP A 92 -29.50 0.78 -6.12
N GLU A 93 -30.47 1.50 -6.68
CA GLU A 93 -30.62 2.95 -6.56
C GLU A 93 -30.97 3.39 -5.13
N GLU A 94 -31.85 2.64 -4.46
CA GLU A 94 -32.25 2.91 -3.07
C GLU A 94 -31.07 2.71 -2.12
N ILE A 95 -30.25 1.67 -2.33
CA ILE A 95 -29.03 1.45 -1.54
C ILE A 95 -28.05 2.60 -1.75
N MET A 96 -27.75 2.97 -3.00
CA MET A 96 -26.83 4.07 -3.27
C MET A 96 -27.33 5.41 -2.70
N THR A 97 -28.63 5.65 -2.74
CA THR A 97 -29.25 6.82 -2.10
C THR A 97 -29.03 6.79 -0.59
N ALA A 98 -29.31 5.66 0.07
CA ALA A 98 -29.11 5.50 1.51
C ALA A 98 -27.64 5.72 1.93
N LEU A 99 -26.69 5.18 1.16
CA LEU A 99 -25.25 5.36 1.42
C LEU A 99 -24.81 6.83 1.22
N THR A 100 -25.38 7.51 0.22
CA THR A 100 -25.09 8.93 -0.04
C THR A 100 -25.69 9.84 1.03
N ASP A 101 -26.93 9.56 1.45
CA ASP A 101 -27.63 10.29 2.51
C ASP A 101 -26.96 10.11 3.88
N ALA A 102 -26.29 8.98 4.10
CA ALA A 102 -25.42 8.75 5.26
C ALA A 102 -24.13 9.60 5.24
N GLY A 103 -23.85 10.31 4.15
CA GLY A 103 -22.71 11.22 4.02
C GLY A 103 -21.39 10.52 3.69
N TYR A 104 -21.43 9.29 3.19
CA TYR A 104 -20.21 8.57 2.84
C TYR A 104 -19.53 9.15 1.60
N THR A 105 -18.20 9.16 1.62
CA THR A 105 -17.40 9.39 0.41
C THR A 105 -17.25 8.05 -0.30
N LEU A 106 -17.85 7.93 -1.48
CA LEU A 106 -18.01 6.66 -2.19
C LEU A 106 -17.20 6.66 -3.50
N TYR A 107 -16.30 5.68 -3.63
CA TYR A 107 -15.62 5.35 -4.88
C TYR A 107 -16.35 4.21 -5.58
N GLU A 108 -17.07 4.52 -6.66
CA GLU A 108 -17.81 3.53 -7.44
C GLU A 108 -16.86 2.77 -8.38
N ARG A 109 -16.63 1.50 -8.09
CA ARG A 109 -15.83 0.61 -8.95
C ARG A 109 -16.66 0.01 -10.08
N THR A 110 -17.93 -0.26 -9.80
CA THR A 110 -18.94 -0.66 -10.78
C THR A 110 -20.20 0.14 -10.48
N PRO A 111 -20.52 1.18 -11.27
CA PRO A 111 -21.69 2.02 -11.03
C PRO A 111 -23.02 1.28 -11.22
N VAL A 112 -24.06 1.74 -10.52
CA VAL A 112 -25.43 1.22 -10.69
C VAL A 112 -25.88 1.33 -12.15
N GLY A 113 -26.52 0.27 -12.65
CA GLY A 113 -27.04 0.20 -14.02
C GLY A 113 -25.99 -0.08 -15.11
N THR A 114 -24.74 -0.34 -14.73
CA THR A 114 -23.68 -0.74 -15.68
C THR A 114 -23.57 -2.25 -15.86
N ASP A 115 -23.94 -3.05 -14.85
CA ASP A 115 -24.01 -4.50 -14.94
C ASP A 115 -25.35 -4.94 -15.56
N PRO A 116 -25.37 -5.66 -16.69
CA PRO A 116 -26.61 -6.15 -17.31
C PRO A 116 -27.38 -7.15 -16.43
N ASP A 117 -26.71 -7.83 -15.50
CA ASP A 117 -27.31 -8.79 -14.57
C ASP A 117 -27.81 -8.11 -13.28
N GLY A 118 -27.64 -6.79 -13.14
CA GLY A 118 -27.98 -6.00 -11.96
C GLY A 118 -26.96 -6.14 -10.82
N GLY A 119 -26.89 -5.11 -9.97
CA GLY A 119 -25.86 -4.97 -8.93
C GLY A 119 -24.85 -3.88 -9.23
N PHE A 120 -23.97 -3.67 -8.26
CA PHE A 120 -22.93 -2.64 -8.29
C PHE A 120 -21.83 -2.95 -7.27
N GLU A 121 -20.72 -2.22 -7.37
CA GLU A 121 -19.64 -2.28 -6.40
C GLU A 121 -19.15 -0.88 -6.05
N VAL A 122 -19.15 -0.59 -4.75
CA VAL A 122 -18.75 0.71 -4.21
C VAL A 122 -17.82 0.52 -3.03
N ILE A 123 -16.90 1.46 -2.86
CA ILE A 123 -15.97 1.50 -1.75
C ILE A 123 -16.21 2.78 -0.96
N LYS A 124 -16.55 2.67 0.32
CA LYS A 124 -16.53 3.80 1.24
C LYS A 124 -15.08 4.11 1.61
N LEU A 125 -14.69 5.36 1.40
CA LEU A 125 -13.35 5.85 1.73
C LEU A 125 -13.27 6.33 3.18
N PRO A 126 -12.10 6.24 3.82
CA PRO A 126 -11.83 6.94 5.08
C PRO A 126 -11.99 8.45 4.89
N ALA A 127 -12.43 9.17 5.92
CA ALA A 127 -12.80 10.59 5.82
C ALA A 127 -11.64 11.53 5.44
N ASP A 128 -10.40 11.09 5.61
CA ASP A 128 -9.16 11.79 5.30
C ASP A 128 -8.49 11.34 3.98
N VAL A 129 -9.19 10.55 3.17
CA VAL A 129 -8.76 10.11 1.84
C VAL A 129 -9.76 10.64 0.81
N SER A 130 -9.29 11.48 -0.12
CA SER A 130 -10.14 12.00 -1.19
C SER A 130 -10.36 10.97 -2.30
N LEU A 131 -11.38 11.19 -3.15
CA LEU A 131 -11.64 10.33 -4.31
C LEU A 131 -10.48 10.31 -5.30
N GLU A 132 -9.81 11.44 -5.50
CA GLU A 132 -8.67 11.56 -6.39
C GLU A 132 -7.46 10.80 -5.84
N GLU A 133 -7.18 10.94 -4.53
CA GLU A 133 -6.11 10.21 -3.86
C GLU A 133 -6.35 8.69 -3.91
N ALA A 134 -7.55 8.25 -3.53
CA ALA A 134 -7.93 6.83 -3.59
C ALA A 134 -7.87 6.30 -5.03
N GLY A 135 -8.35 7.07 -6.01
CA GLY A 135 -8.30 6.70 -7.42
C GLY A 135 -6.87 6.45 -7.90
N LEU A 136 -5.91 7.28 -7.50
CA LEU A 136 -4.49 7.07 -7.82
C LEU A 136 -3.94 5.80 -7.14
N MET A 137 -4.26 5.59 -5.86
CA MET A 137 -3.80 4.41 -5.12
C MET A 137 -4.37 3.10 -5.71
N TYR A 138 -5.65 3.07 -6.11
CA TYR A 138 -6.25 1.91 -6.75
C TYR A 138 -5.66 1.63 -8.14
N VAL A 139 -5.35 2.66 -8.93
CA VAL A 139 -4.68 2.51 -10.23
C VAL A 139 -3.25 1.99 -10.07
N GLN A 140 -2.53 2.43 -9.04
CA GLN A 140 -1.20 1.91 -8.70
C GLN A 140 -1.27 0.42 -8.34
N GLY A 141 -2.33 0.02 -7.63
CA GLY A 141 -2.54 -1.31 -7.10
C GLY A 141 -2.12 -1.38 -5.63
N ILE A 142 -2.99 -1.95 -4.79
CA ILE A 142 -2.84 -1.98 -3.33
C ILE A 142 -1.53 -2.68 -2.91
N ASP A 143 -1.15 -3.77 -3.59
CA ASP A 143 0.09 -4.52 -3.35
C ASP A 143 1.37 -3.69 -3.63
N LYS A 144 1.25 -2.58 -4.37
CA LYS A 144 2.37 -1.72 -4.72
C LYS A 144 2.46 -0.48 -3.83
N LEU A 145 1.60 -0.37 -2.83
CA LEU A 145 1.63 0.72 -1.85
C LEU A 145 2.65 0.43 -0.76
N SER A 146 3.14 1.49 -0.12
CA SER A 146 3.84 1.33 1.15
C SER A 146 2.86 0.83 2.23
N ALA A 147 3.35 0.15 3.27
CA ALA A 147 2.50 -0.24 4.40
C ALA A 147 1.75 0.96 5.00
N GLY A 148 2.40 2.11 5.10
CA GLY A 148 1.77 3.34 5.59
C GLY A 148 0.60 3.77 4.72
N ASP A 149 0.79 3.86 3.40
CA ASP A 149 -0.26 4.28 2.45
C ASP A 149 -1.39 3.24 2.36
N ALA A 150 -1.06 1.95 2.39
CA ALA A 150 -2.04 0.89 2.42
C ALA A 150 -2.92 0.97 3.68
N VAL A 151 -2.35 1.17 4.87
CA VAL A 151 -3.14 1.37 6.09
C VAL A 151 -3.96 2.65 6.02
N LYS A 152 -3.42 3.73 5.43
CA LYS A 152 -4.18 4.98 5.23
C LYS A 152 -5.44 4.70 4.40
N LEU A 153 -5.31 3.95 3.31
CA LEU A 153 -6.41 3.63 2.40
C LEU A 153 -7.39 2.62 2.98
N LEU A 154 -6.89 1.53 3.57
CA LEU A 154 -7.70 0.37 3.97
C LEU A 154 -8.40 0.56 5.32
N LYS A 155 -7.76 1.24 6.27
CA LYS A 155 -8.28 1.38 7.62
C LYS A 155 -9.44 2.36 7.64
N GLY A 156 -10.62 1.86 7.99
CA GLY A 156 -11.89 2.62 7.96
C GLY A 156 -12.58 2.62 6.59
N ALA A 157 -12.01 1.92 5.61
CA ALA A 157 -12.66 1.66 4.33
C ALA A 157 -13.42 0.33 4.36
N TRP A 158 -14.46 0.24 3.55
CA TRP A 158 -15.14 -1.02 3.26
C TRP A 158 -15.65 -1.02 1.83
N THR A 159 -15.72 -2.20 1.23
CA THR A 159 -16.28 -2.44 -0.10
C THR A 159 -17.61 -3.15 0.05
N LEU A 160 -18.68 -2.56 -0.51
CA LEU A 160 -19.96 -3.22 -0.68
C LEU A 160 -20.08 -3.69 -2.13
N THR A 161 -20.37 -4.97 -2.31
CA THR A 161 -20.78 -5.54 -3.59
C THR A 161 -22.21 -6.05 -3.46
N VAL A 162 -23.05 -5.65 -4.40
CA VAL A 162 -24.40 -6.16 -4.58
C VAL A 162 -24.42 -6.91 -5.90
N SER A 163 -24.96 -8.13 -5.91
CA SER A 163 -25.18 -8.92 -7.11
C SER A 163 -26.63 -9.41 -7.16
N ARG A 164 -27.26 -9.31 -8.35
CA ARG A 164 -28.64 -9.75 -8.59
C ARG A 164 -28.74 -10.97 -9.53
N LYS A 165 -27.60 -11.44 -10.04
CA LYS A 165 -27.51 -12.47 -11.09
C LYS A 165 -28.13 -13.82 -10.73
N ALA A 166 -28.05 -14.23 -9.46
CA ALA A 166 -28.50 -15.53 -8.98
C ALA A 166 -29.36 -15.41 -7.71
N GLY A 167 -30.16 -14.34 -7.65
CA GLY A 167 -30.80 -13.86 -6.42
C GLY A 167 -29.97 -12.78 -5.75
N ASP A 168 -30.49 -12.25 -4.65
CA ASP A 168 -29.87 -11.16 -3.91
C ASP A 168 -28.68 -11.66 -3.08
N ASP A 169 -27.47 -11.23 -3.45
CA ASP A 169 -26.21 -11.49 -2.75
C ASP A 169 -25.54 -10.15 -2.45
N MET A 170 -25.36 -9.87 -1.15
CA MET A 170 -24.65 -8.69 -0.68
C MET A 170 -23.42 -9.09 0.11
N ARG A 171 -22.30 -8.43 -0.18
CA ARG A 171 -21.02 -8.68 0.46
C ARG A 171 -20.39 -7.38 0.89
N LEU A 172 -20.12 -7.25 2.18
CA LEU A 172 -19.33 -6.18 2.76
C LEU A 172 -17.95 -6.72 3.13
N ARG A 173 -16.88 -6.07 2.65
CA ARG A 173 -15.50 -6.51 2.86
C ARG A 173 -14.65 -5.36 3.35
N TYR A 174 -13.79 -5.61 4.34
CA TYR A 174 -12.93 -4.58 4.93
C TYR A 174 -11.64 -5.17 5.52
N ALA A 175 -10.66 -4.32 5.77
CA ALA A 175 -9.47 -4.70 6.52
C ALA A 175 -9.65 -4.34 8.00
N ASP A 176 -9.43 -5.31 8.89
CA ASP A 176 -9.44 -5.14 10.33
C ASP A 176 -8.01 -5.11 10.88
N PHE A 177 -7.65 -4.02 11.55
CA PHE A 177 -6.34 -3.84 12.18
C PHE A 177 -6.40 -3.88 13.71
N ALA A 178 -7.59 -4.07 14.30
CA ALA A 178 -7.84 -3.84 15.72
C ALA A 178 -8.13 -5.13 16.52
N SER A 179 -8.73 -6.15 15.90
CA SER A 179 -9.17 -7.35 16.63
C SER A 179 -8.03 -8.17 17.25
N GLY A 180 -6.85 -8.17 16.62
CA GLY A 180 -5.66 -8.84 17.12
C GLY A 180 -5.62 -10.36 16.92
N THR A 181 -6.78 -11.04 16.82
CA THR A 181 -6.88 -12.46 16.43
C THR A 181 -8.03 -12.68 15.45
N ILE A 182 -7.95 -13.75 14.67
CA ILE A 182 -8.97 -14.15 13.70
C ILE A 182 -10.33 -14.35 14.37
N GLU A 183 -10.37 -15.03 15.52
CA GLU A 183 -11.63 -15.30 16.23
C GLU A 183 -12.31 -14.01 16.68
N LYS A 184 -11.52 -13.04 17.16
CA LYS A 184 -12.06 -11.73 17.55
C LYS A 184 -12.56 -10.93 16.36
N ALA A 185 -11.89 -11.03 15.21
CA ALA A 185 -12.35 -10.40 13.98
C ALA A 185 -13.68 -11.00 13.50
N VAL A 186 -13.83 -12.32 13.57
CA VAL A 186 -15.12 -13.00 13.29
C VAL A 186 -16.21 -12.51 14.22
N GLN A 187 -15.96 -12.51 15.54
CA GLN A 187 -16.96 -12.07 16.52
C GLN A 187 -17.31 -10.59 16.39
N GLY A 188 -16.32 -9.73 16.12
CA GLY A 188 -16.53 -8.30 15.87
C GLY A 188 -17.40 -8.05 14.62
N ALA A 189 -17.14 -8.78 13.53
CA ALA A 189 -17.95 -8.70 12.33
C ALA A 189 -19.39 -9.18 12.54
N MET A 190 -19.59 -10.24 13.32
CA MET A 190 -20.93 -10.68 13.72
C MET A 190 -21.65 -9.62 14.55
N GLN A 191 -20.96 -9.00 15.50
CA GLN A 191 -21.51 -7.94 16.34
C GLN A 191 -21.96 -6.73 15.52
N VAL A 192 -21.17 -6.31 14.53
CA VAL A 192 -21.50 -5.19 13.63
C VAL A 192 -22.84 -5.39 12.91
N GLU A 193 -23.16 -6.63 12.52
CA GLU A 193 -24.40 -6.97 11.83
C GLU A 193 -25.54 -7.39 12.78
N GLY A 194 -25.34 -7.31 14.10
CA GLY A 194 -26.33 -7.74 15.09
C GLY A 194 -26.54 -9.25 15.14
N LEU A 195 -25.54 -10.05 14.73
CA LEU A 195 -25.59 -11.51 14.65
C LEU A 195 -25.13 -12.21 15.94
N GLU A 196 -24.91 -11.48 17.03
CA GLU A 196 -24.37 -11.99 18.31
C GLU A 196 -25.19 -13.15 18.89
N ASN A 197 -26.50 -13.14 18.65
CA ASN A 197 -27.44 -14.15 19.11
C ASN A 197 -27.94 -15.06 17.96
N ALA A 198 -27.42 -14.90 16.75
CA ALA A 198 -27.79 -15.73 15.62
C ALA A 198 -27.25 -17.15 15.82
N GLU A 199 -28.03 -18.15 15.43
CA GLU A 199 -27.59 -19.54 15.49
C GLU A 199 -26.52 -19.80 14.42
N VAL A 200 -25.34 -20.26 14.86
CA VAL A 200 -24.27 -20.72 13.98
C VAL A 200 -24.57 -22.17 13.58
N THR A 201 -24.89 -22.39 12.31
CA THR A 201 -25.21 -23.72 11.79
C THR A 201 -24.03 -24.35 11.04
N ASP A 202 -23.04 -23.55 10.65
CA ASP A 202 -21.81 -24.02 10.01
C ASP A 202 -20.62 -23.14 10.41
N SER A 203 -19.44 -23.74 10.58
CA SER A 203 -18.20 -23.04 10.91
C SER A 203 -16.98 -23.89 10.60
N GLY A 204 -15.86 -23.25 10.30
CA GLY A 204 -14.61 -23.96 10.02
C GLY A 204 -13.60 -23.10 9.29
N VAL A 205 -12.70 -23.76 8.57
CA VAL A 205 -11.77 -23.14 7.62
C VAL A 205 -12.14 -23.62 6.23
N ASP A 206 -12.37 -22.70 5.28
CA ASP A 206 -12.72 -23.06 3.90
C ASP A 206 -11.49 -23.39 3.04
N ASP A 207 -11.73 -23.85 1.81
CA ASP A 207 -10.68 -24.25 0.87
C ASP A 207 -9.71 -23.11 0.51
N SER A 208 -10.12 -21.87 0.73
CA SER A 208 -9.30 -20.67 0.53
C SER A 208 -8.58 -20.23 1.81
N GLY A 209 -8.69 -20.99 2.90
CA GLY A 209 -8.03 -20.70 4.18
C GLY A 209 -8.78 -19.73 5.09
N ASN A 210 -10.00 -19.30 4.74
CA ASN A 210 -10.75 -18.37 5.59
C ASN A 210 -11.34 -19.13 6.77
N THR A 211 -11.11 -18.63 7.98
CA THR A 211 -11.90 -19.01 9.15
C THR A 211 -13.27 -18.37 9.03
N TYR A 212 -14.34 -19.15 9.12
CA TYR A 212 -15.69 -18.65 8.92
C TYR A 212 -16.69 -19.18 9.93
N GLN A 213 -17.76 -18.40 10.11
CA GLN A 213 -19.01 -18.81 10.76
C GLN A 213 -20.17 -18.43 9.84
N ALA A 214 -21.19 -19.27 9.80
CA ALA A 214 -22.35 -19.09 8.96
C ALA A 214 -23.62 -19.60 9.65
N GLY A 215 -24.75 -19.09 9.21
CA GLY A 215 -26.04 -19.44 9.78
C GLY A 215 -27.20 -18.85 9.01
N VAL A 216 -28.36 -18.89 9.65
CA VAL A 216 -29.59 -18.25 9.19
C VAL A 216 -30.00 -17.22 10.24
N VAL A 217 -30.48 -16.07 9.78
CA VAL A 217 -31.04 -15.03 10.65
C VAL A 217 -32.38 -14.57 10.10
N SER A 218 -33.37 -14.47 10.99
CA SER A 218 -34.64 -13.83 10.69
C SER A 218 -34.62 -12.42 11.24
N THR A 219 -34.87 -11.44 10.37
CA THR A 219 -35.00 -10.03 10.70
C THR A 219 -36.39 -9.53 10.32
N ASP A 220 -36.70 -8.28 10.65
CA ASP A 220 -37.95 -7.64 10.24
C ASP A 220 -38.09 -7.54 8.71
N ASN A 221 -36.99 -7.62 7.98
CA ASN A 221 -36.94 -7.47 6.52
C ASN A 221 -36.97 -8.82 5.77
N GLY A 222 -36.81 -9.94 6.46
CA GLY A 222 -36.82 -11.26 5.85
C GLY A 222 -35.96 -12.28 6.59
N THR A 223 -35.85 -13.47 6.03
CA THR A 223 -34.92 -14.50 6.51
C THR A 223 -33.79 -14.66 5.50
N TYR A 224 -32.56 -14.59 5.99
CA TYR A 224 -31.35 -14.57 5.17
C TYR A 224 -30.35 -15.60 5.66
N ASN A 225 -29.59 -16.18 4.72
CA ASN A 225 -28.36 -16.87 5.07
C ASN A 225 -27.26 -15.83 5.25
N TRP A 226 -26.48 -15.96 6.32
CA TRP A 226 -25.35 -15.10 6.60
C TRP A 226 -24.06 -15.92 6.69
N ARG A 227 -22.94 -15.31 6.31
CA ARG A 227 -21.60 -15.85 6.51
C ARG A 227 -20.62 -14.73 6.80
N VAL A 228 -19.86 -14.90 7.87
CA VAL A 228 -18.68 -14.10 8.20
C VAL A 228 -17.45 -14.95 7.92
N SER A 229 -16.49 -14.43 7.16
CA SER A 229 -15.24 -15.09 6.81
C SER A 229 -14.06 -14.16 7.03
N VAL A 230 -12.99 -14.68 7.62
CA VAL A 230 -11.81 -13.91 7.98
C VAL A 230 -10.55 -14.68 7.60
N ILE A 231 -9.57 -13.98 7.03
CA ILE A 231 -8.24 -14.48 6.73
C ILE A 231 -7.19 -13.41 7.05
N GLU A 232 -5.92 -13.80 7.19
CA GLU A 232 -4.81 -12.85 7.30
C GLU A 232 -4.77 -11.94 6.08
N LEU A 233 -4.50 -10.64 6.28
CA LEU A 233 -4.58 -9.65 5.22
C LEU A 233 -3.52 -9.88 4.13
N ASP A 234 -2.40 -10.51 4.47
CA ASP A 234 -1.30 -10.82 3.55
C ASP A 234 -1.61 -11.97 2.57
N GLU A 235 -2.59 -12.82 2.89
CA GLU A 235 -3.16 -13.79 1.94
C GLU A 235 -3.98 -13.10 0.83
N VAL A 236 -4.39 -11.84 1.04
CA VAL A 236 -5.17 -11.05 0.08
C VAL A 236 -4.31 -9.98 -0.62
N TYR A 237 -3.42 -9.32 0.13
CA TYR A 237 -2.54 -8.28 -0.40
C TYR A 237 -1.09 -8.51 -0.02
N ASP A 238 -0.20 -8.53 -1.01
CA ASP A 238 1.25 -8.69 -0.81
C ASP A 238 1.90 -7.35 -0.45
N ILE A 239 1.64 -6.86 0.77
CA ILE A 239 2.18 -5.59 1.29
C ILE A 239 3.17 -5.86 2.42
N SER A 240 4.45 -5.64 2.12
CA SER A 240 5.52 -5.78 3.10
C SER A 240 5.40 -4.78 4.26
N GLY A 241 5.50 -5.28 5.50
CA GLY A 241 5.58 -4.46 6.71
C GLY A 241 4.24 -4.22 7.43
N LEU A 242 3.14 -4.79 6.94
CA LEU A 242 1.88 -4.78 7.69
C LEU A 242 1.97 -5.67 8.95
N PRO A 243 1.16 -5.38 9.99
CA PRO A 243 1.03 -6.27 11.14
C PRO A 243 0.47 -7.64 10.72
N ASN A 244 1.02 -8.72 11.27
CA ASN A 244 0.48 -10.08 11.11
C ASN A 244 -0.86 -10.29 11.86
N THR A 245 -1.36 -9.26 12.53
CA THR A 245 -2.68 -9.24 13.16
C THR A 245 -3.68 -8.41 12.36
N ALA A 246 -3.35 -8.05 11.12
CA ALA A 246 -4.27 -7.43 10.18
C ALA A 246 -5.03 -8.53 9.44
N PHE A 247 -6.36 -8.38 9.34
CA PHE A 247 -7.22 -9.39 8.75
C PHE A 247 -8.05 -8.81 7.61
N TYR A 248 -8.30 -9.62 6.59
CA TYR A 248 -9.33 -9.36 5.60
C TYR A 248 -10.62 -10.01 6.07
N VAL A 249 -11.66 -9.18 6.26
CA VAL A 249 -12.97 -9.61 6.75
C VAL A 249 -13.99 -9.48 5.64
N GLY A 250 -14.78 -10.53 5.46
CA GLY A 250 -15.94 -10.57 4.58
C GLY A 250 -17.21 -10.94 5.35
N ILE A 251 -18.26 -10.16 5.14
CA ILE A 251 -19.61 -10.40 5.62
C ILE A 251 -20.49 -10.58 4.39
N ARG A 252 -21.25 -11.68 4.33
CA ARG A 252 -22.12 -11.99 3.21
C ARG A 252 -23.53 -12.29 3.70
N PHE A 253 -24.51 -11.68 3.05
CA PHE A 253 -25.93 -12.00 3.17
C PHE A 253 -26.45 -12.47 1.82
N THR A 254 -27.27 -13.52 1.84
CA THR A 254 -27.98 -14.00 0.65
C THR A 254 -29.43 -14.29 0.99
N ALA A 255 -30.34 -13.99 0.06
CA ALA A 255 -31.73 -14.40 0.18
C ALA A 255 -31.82 -15.92 0.42
N GLN A 256 -32.69 -16.33 1.35
CA GLN A 256 -32.99 -17.75 1.54
C GLN A 256 -33.90 -18.20 0.38
N ALA A 257 -33.46 -19.22 -0.36
CA ALA A 257 -34.21 -19.81 -1.47
C ALA A 257 -35.39 -20.66 -0.98
#